data_AF-I1R7D2-F1
#
_entry.id   AF-I1R7D2-F1
#
_cell.length_a   1.000
_cell.length_b   1.000
_cell.length_c   1.000
_cell.angle_alpha   90.00
_cell.angle_beta   90.00
_cell.angle_gamma   90.00
#
_symmetry.space_group_name_H-M   'P 1'
#
loop_
_entity.id
_entity.type
_entity.pdbx_description
1 polymer ?
#
loop_
_entity_poly.entity_id
_entity_poly.type
_entity_poly.pdbx_seq_one_letter_code
_entity_poly.pdbx_strand_id
1 'polypeptide(L)'
;LIKQLVTERYHGGGVRDHILRMSNMASKLKPMDLGITDDFLVHLVMASLPKQFDNFIVNYNISPEKWKFEKLIANCVQEEERIKESNGGSINYVKDNKKKNHKSPTSKAKQSQHLLQQQ
;
A
#
# COMPACT_ATOMS: atom_id res chain seq x y z
N LEU A 1 -10.58 -20.49 5.34
CA LEU A 1 -11.29 -19.27 5.78
C LEU A 1 -10.51 -18.53 6.89
N ILE A 2 -10.62 -18.88 8.18
CA ILE A 2 -10.00 -18.09 9.30
C ILE A 2 -8.57 -17.65 9.00
N LYS A 3 -7.66 -18.62 8.71
CA LYS A 3 -6.25 -18.33 8.40
C LYS A 3 -6.09 -17.26 7.31
N GLN A 4 -6.87 -17.35 6.23
CA GLN A 4 -6.80 -16.39 5.11
C GLN A 4 -7.20 -15.01 5.59
N LEU A 5 -8.31 -14.87 6.33
CA LEU A 5 -8.79 -13.58 6.84
C LEU A 5 -7.79 -12.92 7.80
N VAL A 6 -7.17 -13.67 8.72
CA VAL A 6 -6.21 -13.10 9.69
C VAL A 6 -4.80 -12.90 9.12
N THR A 7 -4.49 -13.48 7.94
CA THR A 7 -3.24 -13.21 7.22
C THR A 7 -3.43 -12.33 5.97
N GLU A 8 -4.65 -11.87 5.69
CA GLU A 8 -4.96 -11.04 4.52
C GLU A 8 -4.22 -9.70 4.60
N ARG A 9 -3.77 -9.19 3.46
CA ARG A 9 -2.99 -7.95 3.36
C ARG A 9 -3.48 -7.15 2.17
N TYR A 10 -3.44 -5.82 2.26
CA TYR A 10 -3.74 -5.00 1.09
C TYR A 10 -2.56 -5.06 0.12
N HIS A 11 -2.81 -5.62 -1.06
CA HIS A 11 -1.83 -5.87 -2.12
C HIS A 11 -1.88 -4.83 -3.25
N GLY A 12 -2.52 -3.68 -3.01
CA GLY A 12 -2.91 -2.71 -4.04
C GLY A 12 -4.27 -3.01 -4.67
N GLY A 13 -4.59 -2.28 -5.76
CA GLY A 13 -5.97 -2.10 -6.22
C GLY A 13 -6.70 -1.08 -5.35
N GLY A 14 -8.04 -1.10 -5.34
CA GLY A 14 -8.84 -0.24 -4.47
C GLY A 14 -8.96 -0.80 -3.04
N VAL A 15 -8.73 0.05 -2.03
CA VAL A 15 -8.90 -0.30 -0.61
C VAL A 15 -10.35 -0.68 -0.27
N ARG A 16 -11.34 -0.12 -0.99
CA ARG A 16 -12.74 -0.53 -0.89
C ARG A 16 -12.96 -2.01 -1.26
N ASP A 17 -12.33 -2.48 -2.34
CA ASP A 17 -12.41 -3.88 -2.78
C ASP A 17 -11.74 -4.82 -1.78
N HIS A 18 -10.66 -4.34 -1.16
CA HIS A 18 -9.94 -5.05 -0.10
C HIS A 18 -10.81 -5.26 1.14
N ILE A 19 -11.44 -4.19 1.63
CA ILE A 19 -12.39 -4.25 2.75
C ILE A 19 -13.56 -5.18 2.42
N LEU A 20 -14.08 -5.13 1.19
CA LEU A 20 -15.16 -6.02 0.73
C LEU A 20 -14.72 -7.49 0.66
N ARG A 21 -13.49 -7.80 0.24
CA ARG A 21 -12.92 -9.15 0.30
C ARG A 21 -12.83 -9.68 1.73
N MET A 22 -12.37 -8.87 2.68
CA MET A 22 -12.30 -9.26 4.10
C MET A 22 -13.70 -9.47 4.71
N SER A 23 -14.66 -8.59 4.43
CA SER A 23 -16.06 -8.74 4.84
C SER A 23 -16.69 -10.03 4.29
N ASN A 24 -16.46 -10.35 3.01
CA ASN A 24 -16.91 -11.59 2.37
C ASN A 24 -16.26 -12.85 2.98
N MET A 25 -15.02 -12.76 3.47
CA MET A 25 -14.41 -13.85 4.25
C MET A 25 -14.99 -13.97 5.66
N ALA A 26 -15.31 -12.86 6.33
CA ALA A 26 -15.92 -12.86 7.67
C ALA A 26 -17.37 -13.38 7.64
N SER A 27 -18.19 -12.99 6.66
CA SER A 27 -19.57 -13.47 6.54
C SER A 27 -19.66 -14.98 6.29
N LYS A 28 -18.67 -15.57 5.61
CA LYS A 28 -18.53 -17.02 5.43
C LYS A 28 -18.17 -17.80 6.71
N LEU A 29 -17.71 -17.12 7.77
CA LEU A 29 -17.46 -17.75 9.08
C LEU A 29 -18.71 -17.77 9.97
N LYS A 30 -19.66 -16.84 9.77
CA LYS A 30 -20.91 -16.77 10.53
C LYS A 30 -21.73 -18.08 10.54
N PRO A 31 -21.94 -18.82 9.43
CA PRO A 31 -22.65 -20.10 9.46
C PRO A 31 -21.83 -21.27 10.04
N MET A 32 -20.59 -21.03 10.49
CA MET A 32 -19.71 -22.02 11.11
C MET A 32 -19.55 -21.81 12.62
N ASP A 33 -20.45 -21.03 13.23
CA ASP A 33 -20.38 -20.50 14.62
C ASP A 33 -19.09 -19.71 14.92
N LEU A 34 -18.45 -19.18 13.87
CA LEU A 34 -17.20 -18.42 13.93
C LEU A 34 -17.45 -16.95 13.55
N GLY A 35 -18.61 -16.42 13.96
CA GLY A 35 -19.06 -15.07 13.65
C GLY A 35 -18.11 -14.01 14.18
N ILE A 36 -17.61 -13.16 13.29
CA ILE A 36 -16.77 -12.00 13.63
C ILE A 36 -17.68 -10.76 13.77
N THR A 37 -17.43 -9.96 14.81
CA THR A 37 -18.11 -8.68 15.04
C THR A 37 -17.54 -7.59 14.13
N ASP A 38 -18.36 -6.58 13.80
CA ASP A 38 -17.93 -5.48 12.94
C ASP A 38 -16.73 -4.72 13.54
N ASP A 39 -16.73 -4.47 14.85
CA ASP A 39 -15.58 -3.92 15.59
C ASP A 39 -14.28 -4.73 15.35
N PHE A 40 -14.34 -6.07 15.43
CA PHE A 40 -13.16 -6.91 15.21
C PHE A 40 -12.76 -6.97 13.73
N LEU A 41 -13.72 -6.91 12.81
CA LEU A 41 -13.45 -6.77 11.38
C LEU A 41 -12.78 -5.43 11.06
N VAL A 42 -13.17 -4.33 11.71
CA VAL A 42 -12.49 -3.02 11.61
C VAL A 42 -11.04 -3.14 12.04
N HIS A 43 -10.75 -3.75 13.20
CA HIS A 43 -9.38 -3.98 13.66
C HIS A 43 -8.57 -4.88 12.70
N LEU A 44 -9.17 -5.94 12.16
CA LEU A 44 -8.53 -6.80 11.16
C LEU A 44 -8.20 -6.04 9.86
N VAL A 45 -9.11 -5.19 9.38
CA VAL A 45 -8.85 -4.30 8.23
C VAL A 45 -7.66 -3.40 8.52
N MET A 46 -7.65 -2.67 9.66
CA MET A 46 -6.54 -1.79 10.01
C MET A 46 -5.20 -2.54 10.07
N ALA A 47 -5.19 -3.73 10.67
CA ALA A 47 -4.00 -4.58 10.74
C ALA A 47 -3.55 -5.14 9.38
N SER A 48 -4.40 -5.12 8.35
CA SER A 48 -4.10 -5.62 6.99
C SER A 48 -3.50 -4.56 6.05
N LEU A 49 -3.61 -3.26 6.39
CA LEU A 49 -3.09 -2.16 5.58
C LEU A 49 -1.55 -2.09 5.63
N PRO A 50 -0.89 -1.53 4.59
CA PRO A 50 0.55 -1.38 4.55
C PRO A 50 1.00 -0.04 5.16
N LYS A 51 2.30 0.13 5.38
CA LYS A 51 2.90 1.28 6.10
C LYS A 51 2.58 2.67 5.54
N GLN A 52 2.16 2.77 4.28
CA GLN A 52 1.68 4.02 3.70
C GLN A 52 0.48 4.61 4.47
N PHE A 53 -0.27 3.76 5.18
CA PHE A 53 -1.40 4.12 6.05
C PHE A 53 -1.01 4.27 7.54
N ASP A 54 0.29 4.27 7.92
CA ASP A 54 0.70 4.32 9.33
C ASP A 54 0.12 5.55 10.07
N ASN A 55 0.12 6.73 9.43
CA ASN A 55 -0.49 7.95 9.99
C ASN A 55 -2.01 7.81 10.24
N PHE A 56 -2.69 7.12 9.33
CA PHE A 56 -4.12 6.85 9.38
C PHE A 56 -4.48 5.84 10.48
N ILE A 57 -3.65 4.82 10.66
CA ILE A 57 -3.76 3.85 11.76
C ILE A 57 -3.53 4.54 13.11
N VAL A 58 -2.56 5.46 13.21
CA VAL A 58 -2.35 6.30 14.41
C VAL A 58 -3.58 7.17 14.69
N ASN A 59 -4.12 7.86 13.69
CA ASN A 59 -5.31 8.71 13.82
C ASN A 59 -6.55 7.91 14.29
N TYR A 60 -6.72 6.67 13.81
CA TYR A 60 -7.75 5.75 14.30
C TYR A 60 -7.50 5.33 15.76
N ASN A 61 -6.28 4.93 16.10
CA ASN A 61 -5.93 4.44 17.44
C ASN A 61 -6.07 5.50 18.55
N ILE A 62 -5.90 6.79 18.22
CA ILE A 62 -6.12 7.91 19.16
C ILE A 62 -7.55 8.47 19.11
N SER A 63 -8.42 7.96 18.22
CA SER A 63 -9.78 8.43 18.08
C SER A 63 -10.64 7.94 19.26
N PRO A 64 -11.30 8.83 20.04
CA PRO A 64 -12.23 8.41 21.09
C PRO A 64 -13.55 7.86 20.51
N GLU A 65 -13.78 8.03 19.20
CA GLU A 65 -14.96 7.53 18.49
C GLU A 65 -14.67 6.15 17.88
N LYS A 66 -15.48 5.14 18.20
CA LYS A 66 -15.46 3.86 17.48
C LYS A 66 -15.97 4.05 16.05
N TRP A 67 -15.10 3.89 15.05
CA TRP A 67 -15.50 3.96 13.66
C TRP A 67 -16.30 2.71 13.26
N LYS A 68 -17.56 2.91 12.85
CA LYS A 68 -18.36 1.88 12.18
C LYS A 68 -17.81 1.54 10.80
N PHE A 69 -18.24 0.41 10.25
CA PHE A 69 -17.72 -0.15 9.00
C PHE A 69 -17.87 0.79 7.79
N GLU A 70 -18.94 1.59 7.74
CA GLU A 70 -19.17 2.59 6.68
C GLU A 70 -18.16 3.75 6.77
N LYS A 71 -17.90 4.22 8.01
CA LYS A 71 -16.92 5.29 8.29
C LYS A 71 -15.49 4.81 8.02
N LEU A 72 -15.18 3.56 8.36
CA LEU A 72 -13.93 2.90 7.97
C LEU A 72 -13.74 2.93 6.44
N ILE A 73 -14.74 2.51 5.66
CA ILE A 73 -14.64 2.51 4.19
C ILE A 73 -14.42 3.92 3.65
N ALA A 74 -15.19 4.91 4.11
CA ALA A 74 -15.07 6.30 3.67
C ALA A 74 -13.68 6.88 3.98
N ASN A 75 -13.21 6.72 5.22
CA ASN A 75 -11.92 7.25 5.65
C ASN A 75 -10.75 6.52 4.96
N CYS A 76 -10.83 5.19 4.77
CA CYS A 76 -9.82 4.42 4.01
C CYS A 76 -9.69 4.90 2.56
N VAL A 77 -10.82 5.16 1.88
CA VAL A 77 -10.80 5.66 0.49
C VAL A 77 -10.20 7.07 0.43
N GLN A 78 -10.56 7.95 1.36
CA GLN A 78 -9.99 9.29 1.44
C GLN A 78 -8.46 9.26 1.66
N GLU A 79 -7.98 8.36 2.53
CA GLU A 79 -6.54 8.17 2.76
C GLU A 79 -5.84 7.57 1.53
N GLU A 80 -6.48 6.66 0.79
CA GLU A 80 -5.91 6.12 -0.45
C GLU A 80 -5.72 7.21 -1.52
N GLU A 81 -6.67 8.15 -1.68
CA GLU A 81 -6.50 9.31 -2.55
C GLU A 81 -5.38 10.24 -2.06
N ARG A 82 -5.33 10.56 -0.76
CA ARG A 82 -4.25 11.36 -0.16
C ARG A 82 -2.86 10.74 -0.39
N ILE A 83 -2.77 9.40 -0.36
CA ILE A 83 -1.53 8.65 -0.66
C ILE A 83 -1.22 8.69 -2.16
N LYS A 84 -2.20 8.65 -3.07
CA LYS A 84 -1.98 8.84 -4.52
C LYS A 84 -1.43 10.23 -4.82
N GLU A 85 -2.06 11.27 -4.28
CA GLU A 85 -1.64 12.67 -4.43
C GLU A 85 -0.22 12.88 -3.89
N SER A 86 0.05 12.46 -2.66
CA SER A 86 1.35 12.59 -1.99
C SER A 86 2.50 11.84 -2.70
N ASN A 87 2.20 10.90 -3.59
CA ASN A 87 3.17 10.16 -4.40
C ASN A 87 3.24 10.64 -5.86
N GLY A 88 2.69 11.82 -6.18
CA GLY A 88 2.74 12.38 -7.53
C GLY A 88 1.73 11.74 -8.49
N GLY A 89 0.55 11.35 -7.99
CA GLY A 89 -0.56 10.85 -8.80
C GLY A 89 -0.47 9.36 -9.18
N SER A 90 0.58 8.64 -8.78
CA SER A 90 0.67 7.19 -8.99
C SER A 90 1.31 6.46 -7.81
N ILE A 91 0.58 5.53 -7.19
CA ILE A 91 1.16 4.57 -6.25
C ILE A 91 1.91 3.52 -7.07
N ASN A 92 3.16 3.83 -7.38
CA ASN A 92 4.03 2.95 -8.13
C ASN A 92 4.50 1.81 -7.20
N TYR A 93 3.79 0.67 -7.22
CA TYR A 93 4.10 -0.54 -6.43
C TYR A 93 5.39 -1.21 -6.92
N VAL A 94 6.52 -0.56 -6.71
CA VAL A 94 7.85 -1.11 -6.95
C VAL A 94 8.07 -2.26 -5.98
N LYS A 95 7.90 -3.50 -6.48
CA LYS A 95 8.22 -4.71 -5.74
C LYS A 95 9.68 -4.66 -5.28
N ASP A 96 9.91 -4.80 -3.98
CA ASP A 96 11.25 -4.96 -3.38
C ASP A 96 11.89 -6.29 -3.83
N ASN A 97 12.40 -6.31 -5.07
CA ASN A 97 13.17 -7.42 -5.64
C ASN A 97 13.92 -7.00 -6.92
N LYS A 98 14.88 -6.07 -6.80
CA LYS A 98 15.89 -5.86 -7.85
C LYS A 98 17.28 -5.60 -7.26
N LYS A 99 18.17 -6.58 -7.43
CA LYS A 99 19.56 -6.54 -6.96
C LYS A 99 20.30 -5.31 -7.52
N LYS A 100 20.99 -4.56 -6.67
CA LYS A 100 21.79 -3.37 -7.04
C LYS A 100 23.08 -3.75 -7.79
N ASN A 101 22.97 -4.14 -9.06
CA ASN A 101 24.15 -4.23 -9.94
C ASN A 101 24.61 -2.81 -10.31
N HIS A 102 25.60 -2.29 -9.58
CA HIS A 102 26.36 -1.12 -10.05
C HIS A 102 27.10 -1.48 -11.33
N LYS A 103 26.93 -0.67 -12.38
CA LYS A 103 27.90 -0.55 -13.48
C LYS A 103 28.44 0.87 -13.44
N SER A 104 29.75 1.00 -13.21
CA SER A 104 30.45 2.28 -13.24
C SER A 104 30.53 2.82 -14.67
N PRO A 105 30.48 4.16 -14.86
CA PRO A 105 30.75 4.76 -16.16
C PRO A 105 32.24 4.66 -16.47
N THR A 106 32.60 3.97 -17.56
CA THR A 106 33.99 3.86 -18.00
C THR A 106 34.47 5.15 -18.64
N SER A 107 35.38 5.86 -17.98
CA SER A 107 36.12 6.97 -18.58
C SER A 107 37.07 6.44 -19.67
N LYS A 108 37.00 7.04 -20.87
CA LYS A 108 38.01 6.90 -21.92
C LYS A 108 38.27 8.25 -22.57
N ALA A 109 39.24 8.98 -22.02
CA ALA A 109 39.88 10.06 -22.75
C ALA A 109 40.79 9.48 -23.84
N LYS A 110 40.88 10.13 -24.99
CA LYS A 110 42.12 10.24 -25.77
C LYS A 110 42.07 11.49 -26.66
N GLN A 111 43.24 12.09 -26.84
CA GLN A 111 43.45 13.42 -27.41
C GLN A 111 44.61 13.32 -28.38
N SER A 112 44.49 13.94 -29.55
CA SER A 112 45.59 14.10 -30.52
C SER A 112 45.26 15.21 -31.52
N GLN A 113 46.19 16.14 -31.70
CA GLN A 113 46.06 17.30 -32.61
C GLN A 113 46.63 16.97 -33.99
N HIS A 114 46.23 17.71 -35.02
CA HIS A 114 47.19 18.33 -35.94
C HIS A 114 46.62 19.58 -36.62
N LEU A 115 47.50 20.49 -37.06
CA LEU A 115 47.18 21.69 -37.86
C LEU A 115 47.23 21.34 -39.37
N LEU A 116 46.67 22.13 -40.30
CA LEU A 116 47.30 23.24 -41.09
C LEU A 116 46.31 23.62 -42.23
N GLN A 117 46.35 24.74 -42.97
CA GLN A 117 46.88 26.11 -42.78
C GLN A 117 46.44 27.00 -43.99
N GLN A 118 45.80 28.16 -43.77
CA GLN A 118 45.51 29.24 -44.77
C GLN A 118 44.49 28.91 -45.90
N GLN A 119 43.90 29.89 -46.62
CA GLN A 119 44.10 31.37 -46.61
C GLN A 119 42.89 32.10 -46.02
#